data_AF-A0A8T4B7B0-F1
#
_entry.id   AF-A0A8T4B7B0-F1
#
_cell.length_a   1.000
_cell.length_b   1.000
_cell.length_c   1.000
_cell.angle_alpha   90.00
_cell.angle_beta   90.00
_cell.angle_gamma   90.00
#
_symmetry.space_group_name_H-M   'P 1'
#
loop_
_entity.id
_entity.type
_entity.pdbx_description
1 polymer ?
#
loop_
_entity_poly.entity_id
_entity_poly.type
_entity_poly.pdbx_seq_one_letter_code
_entity_poly.pdbx_strand_id
1 'polypeptide(L)'
;MSGSILLPEQEVFNARVSEIQSRIEVISGQNRMAKLLNDNFRNWLASSSMSPLNLTLEMDNDRNGFISGDEFAGLLSKMTGERPPEWVVELVFSFVQAKPETGIPLADWMAFMAANGLDVPEHLFEEKVEITGSIHATAEEFVVDDKITVTVAFSSDVEGYTIKATETNSGQVEEFFTPLAEMNSATEDQFVLEPDETGLYQIELIHLGVRLGMVNLNIVQPVKEVVEPEVVAVSEPEEEPPEETVVVEEGLAGFITELNNTKLKSEARVIIEKSSAYRIDGLIKSRSTTLLGGGAYRNGTTLSCDIGDGFVLDVMMKHGERVFQSGQFASIQAMPHDWSVATRRLICREL
;
A
#
# COMPACT_ATOMS: atom_id res chain seq x y z
N MET A 1 2.71 39.81 8.88
CA MET A 1 2.63 38.34 8.86
C MET A 1 2.38 37.90 10.29
N SER A 2 1.13 37.60 10.62
CA SER A 2 0.73 37.11 11.95
C SER A 2 1.32 35.72 12.13
N GLY A 3 1.96 35.46 13.27
CA GLY A 3 2.42 34.10 13.59
C GLY A 3 1.20 33.19 13.60
N SER A 4 1.12 32.27 12.65
CA SER A 4 0.05 31.29 12.59
C SER A 4 0.34 30.25 13.66
N ILE A 5 -0.46 30.25 14.73
CA ILE A 5 -0.47 29.15 15.69
C ILE A 5 -1.00 27.93 14.94
N LEU A 6 -0.16 26.90 14.81
CA LEU A 6 -0.55 25.60 14.28
C LEU A 6 -0.57 24.61 15.44
N LEU A 7 -1.74 24.06 15.73
CA LEU A 7 -1.95 23.06 16.77
C LEU A 7 -1.82 21.65 16.18
N PRO A 8 -1.38 20.66 16.97
CA PRO A 8 -1.35 19.28 16.51
C PRO A 8 -2.75 18.79 16.13
N GLU A 9 -2.83 17.64 15.47
CA GLU A 9 -4.10 16.97 15.15
C GLU A 9 -5.08 16.99 16.34
N GLN A 10 -6.37 17.21 16.03
CA GLN A 10 -7.40 17.43 17.05
C GLN A 10 -7.47 16.28 18.09
N GLU A 11 -7.25 15.03 17.68
CA GLU A 11 -7.20 13.88 18.60
C GLU A 11 -6.04 13.97 19.59
N VAL A 12 -4.84 14.29 19.11
CA VAL A 12 -3.63 14.49 19.93
C VAL A 12 -3.83 15.67 20.88
N PHE A 13 -4.39 16.76 20.37
CA PHE A 13 -4.75 17.92 21.19
C PHE A 13 -5.75 17.56 22.28
N ASN A 14 -6.84 16.86 21.97
CA ASN A 14 -7.87 16.46 22.92
C ASN A 14 -7.33 15.51 24.01
N ALA A 15 -6.40 14.62 23.66
CA ALA A 15 -5.70 13.79 24.63
C ALA A 15 -4.87 14.65 25.60
N ARG A 16 -4.17 15.66 25.07
CA ARG A 16 -3.42 16.62 25.89
C ARG A 16 -4.32 17.47 26.79
N VAL A 17 -5.46 17.93 26.29
CA VAL A 17 -6.48 18.63 27.09
C VAL A 17 -6.94 17.76 28.26
N SER A 18 -7.23 16.49 28.01
CA SER A 18 -7.67 15.54 29.05
C SER A 18 -6.60 15.31 30.11
N GLU A 19 -5.32 15.22 29.71
CA GLU A 19 -4.20 15.10 30.65
C GLU A 19 -4.09 16.35 31.55
N ILE A 20 -4.20 17.54 30.97
CA ILE A 20 -4.13 18.80 31.71
C ILE A 20 -5.33 18.94 32.65
N GLN A 21 -6.55 18.59 32.22
CA GLN A 21 -7.74 18.56 33.08
C GLN A 21 -7.53 17.66 34.30
N SER A 22 -7.05 16.43 34.09
CA SER A 22 -6.73 15.52 35.19
C SER A 22 -5.70 16.10 36.15
N ARG A 23 -4.68 16.81 35.65
CA ARG A 23 -3.65 17.44 36.49
C ARG A 23 -4.20 18.60 37.32
N ILE A 24 -5.02 19.45 36.70
CA ILE A 24 -5.72 20.54 37.39
C ILE A 24 -6.55 19.97 38.55
N GLU A 25 -7.30 18.89 38.31
CA GLU A 25 -8.11 18.24 39.33
C GLU A 25 -7.27 17.68 40.49
N VAL A 26 -6.18 16.96 40.18
CA VAL A 26 -5.28 16.39 41.19
C VAL A 26 -4.63 17.48 42.04
N ILE A 27 -4.05 18.50 41.42
CA ILE A 27 -3.35 19.58 42.12
C ILE A 27 -4.35 20.43 42.93
N SER A 28 -5.53 20.75 42.37
CA SER A 28 -6.58 21.49 43.06
C SER A 28 -7.22 20.69 44.20
N GLY A 29 -7.32 19.37 44.07
CA GLY A 29 -7.81 18.49 45.13
C GLY A 29 -6.84 18.41 46.32
N GLN A 30 -5.54 18.52 46.07
CA GLN A 30 -4.50 18.47 47.09
C GLN A 30 -4.16 19.84 47.69
N ASN A 31 -4.43 20.94 46.98
CA ASN A 31 -4.08 22.29 47.40
C ASN A 31 -5.27 23.25 47.29
N ARG A 32 -5.78 23.71 48.44
CA ARG A 32 -6.92 24.65 48.52
C ARG A 32 -6.64 25.97 47.80
N MET A 33 -5.40 26.48 47.83
CA MET A 33 -5.03 27.70 47.13
C MET A 33 -4.98 27.48 45.63
N ALA A 34 -4.50 26.32 45.18
CA ALA A 34 -4.54 25.94 43.77
C ALA A 34 -5.96 25.89 43.23
N LYS A 35 -6.89 25.31 44.01
CA LYS A 35 -8.31 25.28 43.67
C LYS A 35 -8.89 26.69 43.53
N LEU A 36 -8.70 27.56 44.52
CA LEU A 36 -9.21 28.93 44.47
C LEU A 36 -8.64 29.72 43.30
N LEU A 37 -7.35 29.54 43.02
CA LEU A 37 -6.67 30.19 41.91
C LEU A 37 -7.21 29.72 40.56
N ASN A 38 -7.37 28.40 40.38
CA ASN A 38 -7.94 27.83 39.17
C ASN A 38 -9.39 28.27 38.97
N ASP A 39 -10.21 28.27 40.02
CA ASP A 39 -11.59 28.74 39.97
C ASP A 39 -11.65 30.23 39.59
N ASN A 40 -10.80 31.08 40.19
CA ASN A 40 -10.72 32.50 39.87
C ASN A 40 -10.24 32.74 38.43
N PHE A 41 -9.23 32.00 37.99
CA PHE A 41 -8.71 32.09 36.63
C PHE A 41 -9.76 31.66 35.60
N ARG A 42 -10.49 30.57 35.85
CA ARG A 42 -11.59 30.11 35.01
C ARG A 42 -12.74 31.11 34.95
N ASN A 43 -13.12 31.68 36.09
CA ASN A 43 -14.13 32.74 36.14
C ASN A 43 -13.69 33.98 35.34
N TRP A 44 -12.41 34.34 35.44
CA TRP A 44 -11.84 35.43 34.66
C TRP A 44 -11.89 35.12 33.16
N LEU A 45 -11.44 33.94 32.71
CA LEU A 45 -11.52 33.52 31.31
C LEU A 45 -12.96 33.57 30.78
N ALA A 46 -13.92 33.06 31.55
CA ALA A 46 -15.34 33.09 31.18
C ALA A 46 -15.91 34.52 31.10
N SER A 47 -15.38 35.45 31.91
CA SER A 47 -15.76 36.86 31.87
C SER A 47 -15.04 37.65 30.76
N SER A 48 -13.89 37.14 30.31
CA SER A 48 -13.15 37.75 29.21
C SER A 48 -13.92 37.48 27.92
N SER A 49 -14.34 38.53 27.22
CA SER A 49 -14.97 38.39 25.90
C SER A 49 -13.96 38.07 24.79
N MET A 50 -12.77 37.58 25.17
CA MET A 50 -11.64 37.36 24.27
C MET A 50 -11.59 35.88 23.88
N SER A 51 -11.31 35.63 22.61
CA SER A 51 -11.05 34.26 22.16
C SER A 51 -9.68 33.77 22.66
N PRO A 52 -9.50 32.46 22.85
CA PRO A 52 -8.20 31.85 23.20
C PRO A 52 -7.06 32.30 22.28
N LEU A 53 -7.35 32.38 20.98
CA LEU A 53 -6.40 32.83 19.97
C LEU A 53 -5.93 34.26 20.22
N ASN A 54 -6.86 35.18 20.47
CA ASN A 54 -6.51 36.58 20.71
C ASN A 54 -5.73 36.75 22.02
N LEU A 55 -6.12 36.03 23.08
CA LEU A 55 -5.38 36.02 24.35
C LEU A 55 -3.95 35.52 24.16
N THR A 56 -3.77 34.46 23.38
CA THR A 56 -2.45 33.88 23.12
C THR A 56 -1.57 34.84 22.31
N LEU A 57 -2.12 35.45 21.26
CA LEU A 57 -1.40 36.41 20.43
C LEU A 57 -1.08 37.72 21.17
N GLU A 58 -1.89 38.14 22.13
CA GLU A 58 -1.58 39.29 22.98
C GLU A 58 -0.48 38.96 24.01
N MET A 59 -0.39 37.69 24.41
CA MET A 59 0.55 37.27 25.45
C MET A 59 1.94 36.94 24.88
N ASP A 60 2.02 36.20 23.77
CA ASP A 60 3.25 35.88 23.01
C ASP A 60 3.74 37.11 22.21
N ASN A 61 4.27 38.10 22.94
CA ASN A 61 4.59 39.40 22.36
C ASN A 61 5.87 39.37 21.52
N ASP A 62 6.81 38.50 21.88
CA ASP A 62 8.05 38.31 21.15
C ASP A 62 7.93 37.27 20.02
N ARG A 63 6.79 36.57 19.94
CA ARG A 63 6.44 35.57 18.92
C ARG A 63 7.43 34.42 18.88
N ASN A 64 7.94 34.03 20.03
CA ASN A 64 8.90 32.95 20.15
C ASN A 64 8.22 31.56 20.18
N GLY A 65 6.89 31.50 20.26
CA GLY A 65 6.12 30.24 20.32
C GLY A 65 6.01 29.64 21.73
N PHE A 66 6.36 30.40 22.76
CA PHE A 66 6.29 30.02 24.16
C PHE A 66 5.74 31.17 25.00
N ILE A 67 4.89 30.84 25.96
CA ILE A 67 4.42 31.78 26.97
C ILE A 67 5.36 31.72 28.17
N SER A 68 6.18 32.75 28.35
CA SER A 68 7.06 32.89 29.51
C SER A 68 6.29 33.24 30.79
N GLY A 69 6.91 32.99 31.96
CA GLY A 69 6.32 33.38 33.24
C GLY A 69 6.07 34.88 33.37
N ASP A 70 6.93 35.70 32.77
CA ASP A 70 6.79 37.16 32.76
C ASP A 70 5.64 37.63 31.87
N GLU A 71 5.43 37.01 30.71
CA GLU A 71 4.29 37.32 29.83
C GLU A 71 2.96 36.96 30.49
N PHE A 72 2.89 35.78 31.11
CA PHE A 72 1.72 35.36 31.89
C PHE A 72 1.45 36.30 33.07
N ALA A 73 2.48 36.63 33.86
CA ALA A 73 2.34 37.58 34.96
C ALA A 73 1.94 38.97 34.48
N GLY A 74 2.44 39.39 33.31
CA GLY A 74 2.07 40.64 32.65
C GLY A 74 0.59 40.68 32.28
N LEU A 75 0.05 39.60 31.71
CA LEU A 75 -1.37 39.48 31.39
C LEU A 75 -2.24 39.54 32.64
N LEU A 76 -1.90 38.78 33.69
CA LEU A 76 -2.62 38.82 34.96
C LEU A 76 -2.53 40.19 35.64
N SER A 77 -1.39 40.88 35.53
CA SER A 77 -1.21 42.24 36.07
C SER A 77 -2.12 43.25 35.37
N LYS A 78 -2.21 43.20 34.04
CA LYS A 78 -3.15 44.03 33.27
C LYS A 78 -4.61 43.80 33.70
N MET A 79 -4.96 42.57 34.04
CA MET A 79 -6.33 42.15 34.32
C MET A 79 -6.77 42.36 35.77
N THR A 80 -5.86 42.15 36.73
CA THR A 80 -6.17 42.23 38.17
C THR A 80 -5.72 43.55 38.78
N GLY A 81 -4.92 44.35 38.06
CA GLY A 81 -4.32 45.60 38.55
C GLY A 81 -3.08 45.39 39.42
N GLU A 82 -2.76 44.15 39.79
CA GLU A 82 -1.60 43.80 40.61
C GLU A 82 -0.82 42.66 39.96
N ARG A 83 0.51 42.71 40.06
CA ARG A 83 1.35 41.61 39.56
C ARG A 83 1.17 40.38 40.46
N PRO A 84 0.87 39.20 39.91
CA PRO A 84 0.74 37.98 40.71
C PRO A 84 2.07 37.64 41.39
N PRO A 85 2.04 37.07 42.62
CA PRO A 85 3.22 36.47 43.23
C PRO A 85 3.84 35.35 42.38
N GLU A 86 5.14 35.12 42.52
CA GLU A 86 5.87 34.12 41.73
C GLU A 86 5.28 32.70 41.88
N TRP A 87 4.90 32.30 43.10
CA TRP A 87 4.28 30.98 43.34
C TRP A 87 2.95 30.79 42.58
N VAL A 88 2.21 31.86 42.25
CA VAL A 88 0.97 31.80 41.45
C VAL A 88 1.31 31.41 40.02
N VAL A 89 2.38 32.01 39.47
CA VAL A 89 2.88 31.71 38.13
C VAL A 89 3.38 30.26 38.09
N GLU A 90 4.21 29.85 39.05
CA GLU A 90 4.71 28.47 39.15
C GLU A 90 3.57 27.45 39.21
N LEU A 91 2.51 27.75 39.97
CA LEU A 91 1.37 26.86 40.12
C LEU A 91 0.61 26.66 38.81
N VAL A 92 0.37 27.73 38.04
CA VAL A 92 -0.30 27.62 36.73
C VAL A 92 0.56 26.83 35.75
N PHE A 93 1.87 27.10 35.74
CA PHE A 93 2.82 26.39 34.88
C PHE A 93 2.90 24.89 35.23
N SER A 94 2.72 24.54 36.50
CA SER A 94 2.70 23.15 36.94
C SER A 94 1.53 22.34 36.36
N PHE A 95 0.39 22.98 36.04
CA PHE A 95 -0.75 22.29 35.43
C PHE A 95 -0.42 21.73 34.05
N VAL A 96 0.46 22.39 33.30
CA VAL A 96 0.90 21.99 31.96
C VAL A 96 2.28 21.32 31.93
N GLN A 97 2.88 21.07 33.10
CA GLN A 97 4.27 20.55 33.22
C GLN A 97 5.34 21.47 32.63
N ALA A 98 5.08 22.77 32.61
CA ALA A 98 6.06 23.76 32.20
C ALA A 98 6.78 24.34 33.41
N LYS A 99 7.85 25.09 33.15
CA LYS A 99 8.51 25.92 34.14
C LYS A 99 8.52 27.38 33.68
N PRO A 100 8.41 28.37 34.59
CA PRO A 100 8.42 29.78 34.22
C PRO A 100 9.62 30.20 33.37
N GLU A 101 10.78 29.57 33.58
CA GLU A 101 12.03 29.88 32.88
C GLU A 101 12.08 29.32 31.45
N THR A 102 11.37 28.21 31.19
CA THR A 102 11.34 27.56 29.87
C THR A 102 10.13 27.97 29.04
N GLY A 103 9.09 28.51 29.69
CA GLY A 103 7.84 28.87 29.04
C GLY A 103 6.91 27.68 28.79
N ILE A 104 5.65 27.98 28.47
CA ILE A 104 4.64 27.02 28.03
C ILE A 104 4.58 27.03 26.50
N PRO A 105 4.78 25.90 25.80
CA PRO A 105 4.57 25.83 24.36
C PRO A 105 3.15 26.28 23.97
N LEU A 106 2.96 27.00 22.86
CA LEU A 106 1.64 27.52 22.49
C LEU A 106 0.54 26.44 22.41
N ALA A 107 0.88 25.23 21.95
CA ALA A 107 -0.06 24.11 21.90
C ALA A 107 -0.53 23.69 23.31
N ASP A 108 0.38 23.64 24.28
CA ASP A 108 0.05 23.33 25.67
C ASP A 108 -0.73 24.45 26.36
N TRP A 109 -0.42 25.70 26.01
CA TRP A 109 -1.17 26.86 26.48
C TRP A 109 -2.62 26.85 25.96
N MET A 110 -2.80 26.56 24.67
CA MET A 110 -4.12 26.41 24.06
C MET A 110 -4.89 25.22 24.65
N ALA A 111 -4.20 24.10 24.91
CA ALA A 111 -4.78 22.95 25.59
C ALA A 111 -5.21 23.27 27.03
N PHE A 112 -4.45 24.10 27.75
CA PHE A 112 -4.82 24.59 29.08
C PHE A 112 -6.05 25.49 29.07
N MET A 113 -6.19 26.36 28.07
CA MET A 113 -7.41 27.18 27.91
C MET A 113 -8.62 26.31 27.57
N ALA A 114 -8.46 25.33 26.68
CA ALA A 114 -9.51 24.36 26.37
C ALA A 114 -9.91 23.52 27.61
N ALA A 115 -8.93 23.10 28.42
CA ALA A 115 -9.15 22.39 29.67
C ALA A 115 -10.01 23.20 30.65
N ASN A 116 -9.91 24.54 30.62
CA ASN A 116 -10.70 25.47 31.44
C ASN A 116 -12.05 25.86 30.82
N GLY A 117 -12.40 25.32 29.65
CA GLY A 117 -13.71 25.47 29.02
C GLY A 117 -13.80 26.57 27.97
N LEU A 118 -12.67 26.97 27.36
CA LEU A 118 -12.68 27.85 26.20
C LEU A 118 -12.65 27.08 24.89
N ASP A 119 -13.44 27.52 23.92
CA ASP A 119 -13.50 26.91 22.59
C ASP A 119 -12.30 27.34 21.73
N VAL A 120 -11.54 26.36 21.27
CA VAL A 120 -10.41 26.57 20.35
C VAL A 120 -10.91 26.52 18.91
N PRO A 121 -10.63 27.55 18.08
CA PRO A 121 -11.08 27.56 16.69
C PRO A 121 -10.53 26.38 15.88
N GLU A 122 -11.40 25.70 15.13
CA GLU A 122 -11.05 24.47 14.39
C GLU A 122 -9.95 24.68 13.33
N HIS A 123 -9.93 25.85 12.69
CA HIS A 123 -8.93 26.20 11.67
C HIS A 123 -7.48 26.32 12.19
N LEU A 124 -7.26 26.19 13.50
CA LEU A 124 -5.93 26.19 14.10
C LEU A 124 -5.32 24.79 14.16
N PHE A 125 -6.11 23.73 14.04
CA PHE A 125 -5.61 22.36 14.07
C PHE A 125 -4.97 22.01 12.73
N GLU A 126 -3.91 21.20 12.79
CA GLU A 126 -3.42 20.46 11.65
C GLU A 126 -4.58 19.62 11.08
N GLU A 127 -4.96 19.93 9.84
CA GLU A 127 -5.91 19.11 9.12
C GLU A 127 -5.29 17.73 8.92
N LYS A 128 -5.96 16.70 9.45
CA LYS A 128 -5.63 15.32 9.10
C LYS A 128 -5.79 15.22 7.59
N VAL A 129 -4.68 15.02 6.88
CA VAL A 129 -4.73 14.78 5.45
C VAL A 129 -5.42 13.44 5.27
N GLU A 130 -6.73 13.47 5.00
CA GLU A 130 -7.46 12.28 4.62
C GLU A 130 -6.92 11.83 3.27
N ILE A 131 -6.11 10.78 3.31
CA ILE A 131 -5.63 10.13 2.10
C ILE A 131 -6.85 9.45 1.48
N THR A 132 -7.32 10.02 0.39
CA THR A 132 -8.26 9.37 -0.52
C THR A 132 -7.48 8.63 -1.58
N GLY A 133 -8.09 7.63 -2.20
CA GLY A 133 -7.47 6.90 -3.29
C GLY A 133 -8.49 6.33 -4.25
N SER A 134 -8.03 6.05 -5.46
CA SER A 134 -8.83 5.37 -6.47
C SER A 134 -8.11 4.11 -6.95
N ILE A 135 -8.89 3.14 -7.38
CA ILE A 135 -8.41 1.89 -7.97
C ILE A 135 -9.16 1.67 -9.27
N HIS A 136 -8.43 1.37 -10.33
CA HIS A 136 -8.96 1.17 -11.67
C HIS A 136 -8.31 -0.05 -12.31
N ALA A 137 -9.13 -0.92 -12.89
CA ALA A 137 -8.68 -1.99 -13.78
C ALA A 137 -8.91 -1.57 -15.24
N THR A 138 -8.22 -2.24 -16.18
CA THR A 138 -8.31 -1.94 -17.62
C THR A 138 -9.67 -2.29 -18.24
N ALA A 139 -10.44 -3.17 -17.61
CA ALA A 139 -11.77 -3.62 -18.01
C ALA A 139 -12.56 -4.13 -16.78
N GLU A 140 -13.78 -4.61 -16.99
CA GLU A 140 -14.62 -5.22 -15.95
C GLU A 140 -14.72 -6.75 -16.08
N GLU A 141 -14.47 -7.29 -17.28
CA GLU A 141 -14.48 -8.72 -17.56
C GLU A 141 -13.13 -9.17 -18.13
N PHE A 142 -12.61 -10.26 -17.60
CA PHE A 142 -11.30 -10.82 -17.93
C PHE A 142 -11.37 -12.33 -18.04
N VAL A 143 -10.45 -12.92 -18.79
CA VAL A 143 -10.33 -14.36 -18.87
C VAL A 143 -9.44 -14.85 -17.72
N VAL A 144 -9.77 -16.01 -17.15
CA VAL A 144 -8.90 -16.67 -16.16
C VAL A 144 -7.49 -16.87 -16.75
N ASP A 145 -6.47 -16.78 -15.90
CA ASP A 145 -5.03 -16.78 -16.24
C ASP A 145 -4.54 -15.56 -17.04
N ASP A 146 -5.39 -14.60 -17.41
CA ASP A 146 -4.94 -13.36 -18.04
C ASP A 146 -4.35 -12.38 -17.01
N LYS A 147 -3.36 -11.61 -17.48
CA LYS A 147 -2.74 -10.52 -16.72
C LYS A 147 -3.65 -9.30 -16.73
N ILE A 148 -4.12 -8.92 -15.55
CA ILE A 148 -4.98 -7.76 -15.33
C ILE A 148 -4.13 -6.64 -14.76
N THR A 149 -3.91 -5.59 -15.55
CA THR A 149 -3.24 -4.38 -15.05
C THR A 149 -4.22 -3.57 -14.19
N VAL A 150 -3.80 -3.26 -12.97
CA VAL A 150 -4.53 -2.43 -12.03
C VAL A 150 -3.68 -1.22 -11.66
N THR A 151 -4.29 -0.04 -11.71
CA THR A 151 -3.66 1.22 -11.32
C THR A 151 -4.35 1.77 -10.08
N VAL A 152 -3.55 2.23 -9.13
CA VAL A 152 -4.01 2.91 -7.92
C VAL A 152 -3.39 4.30 -7.83
N ALA A 153 -4.16 5.25 -7.33
CA ALA A 153 -3.71 6.62 -7.10
C ALA A 153 -4.17 7.10 -5.73
N PHE A 154 -3.39 8.01 -5.12
CA PHE A 154 -3.62 8.57 -3.79
C PHE A 154 -3.62 10.10 -3.85
N SER A 155 -4.38 10.75 -2.97
CA SER A 155 -4.41 12.22 -2.89
C SER A 155 -3.18 12.85 -2.23
N SER A 156 -2.34 12.04 -1.58
CA SER A 156 -1.09 12.47 -0.93
C SER A 156 -0.08 11.31 -0.88
N ASP A 157 1.14 11.59 -0.44
CA ASP A 157 2.22 10.61 -0.34
C ASP A 157 1.87 9.51 0.67
N VAL A 158 2.03 8.25 0.28
CA VAL A 158 1.84 7.07 1.15
C VAL A 158 3.13 6.26 1.28
N GLU A 159 3.32 5.62 2.43
CA GLU A 159 4.45 4.70 2.67
C GLU A 159 4.19 3.27 2.17
N GLY A 160 2.97 3.00 1.71
CA GLY A 160 2.53 1.70 1.21
C GLY A 160 1.01 1.54 1.30
N TYR A 161 0.50 0.49 0.70
CA TYR A 161 -0.93 0.17 0.68
C TYR A 161 -1.17 -1.34 0.70
N THR A 162 -2.41 -1.73 0.97
CA THR A 162 -2.87 -3.12 0.94
C THR A 162 -3.96 -3.27 -0.11
N ILE A 163 -3.86 -4.31 -0.93
CA ILE A 163 -4.94 -4.78 -1.78
C ILE A 163 -5.58 -5.99 -1.14
N LYS A 164 -6.90 -5.95 -1.00
CA LYS A 164 -7.69 -7.09 -0.55
C LYS A 164 -8.57 -7.58 -1.69
N ALA A 165 -8.33 -8.79 -2.17
CA ALA A 165 -9.15 -9.46 -3.15
C ALA A 165 -10.09 -10.44 -2.44
N THR A 166 -11.40 -10.32 -2.67
CA THR A 166 -12.41 -11.24 -2.13
C THR A 166 -13.19 -11.85 -3.27
N GLU A 167 -13.18 -13.18 -3.40
CA GLU A 167 -14.08 -13.87 -4.32
C GLU A 167 -15.48 -13.98 -3.69
N THR A 168 -16.49 -13.52 -4.41
CA THR A 168 -17.82 -13.21 -3.85
C THR A 168 -18.62 -14.47 -3.48
N ASN A 169 -18.41 -15.59 -4.16
CA ASN A 169 -19.22 -16.80 -3.98
C ASN A 169 -18.68 -17.73 -2.89
N SER A 170 -17.38 -17.99 -2.92
CA SER A 170 -16.61 -18.80 -1.99
C SER A 170 -16.28 -18.03 -0.71
N GLY A 171 -16.20 -16.70 -0.78
CA GLY A 171 -15.73 -15.86 0.31
C GLY A 171 -14.22 -15.98 0.57
N GLN A 172 -13.46 -16.55 -0.37
CA GLN A 172 -12.00 -16.59 -0.28
C GLN A 172 -11.44 -15.16 -0.30
N VAL A 173 -10.54 -14.87 0.63
CA VAL A 173 -9.91 -13.55 0.80
C VAL A 173 -8.41 -13.70 0.66
N GLU A 174 -7.82 -12.83 -0.14
CA GLU A 174 -6.38 -12.68 -0.29
C GLU A 174 -5.98 -11.23 -0.06
N GLU A 175 -4.91 -11.02 0.71
CA GLU A 175 -4.41 -9.68 1.05
C GLU A 175 -2.94 -9.55 0.66
N PHE A 176 -2.61 -8.44 0.01
CA PHE A 176 -1.29 -8.14 -0.52
C PHE A 176 -0.87 -6.77 -0.03
N PHE A 177 0.29 -6.67 0.62
CA PHE A 177 0.86 -5.38 1.05
C PHE A 177 2.00 -4.98 0.12
N THR A 178 1.93 -3.76 -0.39
CA THR A 178 2.95 -3.15 -1.25
C THR A 178 3.58 -1.97 -0.50
N PRO A 179 4.86 -2.06 -0.08
CA PRO A 179 5.56 -0.94 0.53
C PRO A 179 6.00 0.08 -0.54
N LEU A 180 6.24 1.33 -0.14
CA LEU A 180 6.71 2.43 -1.03
C LEU A 180 7.93 2.05 -1.88
N ALA A 181 8.82 1.22 -1.36
CA ALA A 181 10.02 0.76 -2.07
C ALA A 181 9.70 -0.08 -3.33
N GLU A 182 8.50 -0.65 -3.41
CA GLU A 182 8.00 -1.48 -4.51
C GLU A 182 6.99 -0.73 -5.40
N MET A 183 6.56 0.47 -4.98
CA MET A 183 5.62 1.31 -5.73
C MET A 183 6.34 2.10 -6.83
N ASN A 184 5.61 2.45 -7.89
CA ASN A 184 6.11 3.36 -8.92
C ASN A 184 6.40 4.78 -8.38
N SER A 185 5.58 5.28 -7.45
CA SER A 185 5.78 6.55 -6.75
C SER A 185 5.01 6.59 -5.42
N ALA A 186 5.18 7.65 -4.61
CA ALA A 186 4.45 7.79 -3.35
C ALA A 186 2.94 8.08 -3.53
N THR A 187 2.48 8.49 -4.71
CA THR A 187 1.08 8.87 -4.97
C THR A 187 0.40 8.01 -6.03
N GLU A 188 1.13 7.13 -6.70
CA GLU A 188 0.60 6.30 -7.79
C GLU A 188 1.39 5.00 -7.86
N ASP A 189 0.66 3.90 -8.11
CA ASP A 189 1.26 2.61 -8.38
C ASP A 189 0.47 1.81 -9.42
N GLN A 190 1.15 0.90 -10.10
CA GLN A 190 0.57 0.01 -11.10
C GLN A 190 1.13 -1.40 -10.92
N PHE A 191 0.22 -2.36 -10.75
CA PHE A 191 0.54 -3.77 -10.55
C PHE A 191 -0.30 -4.67 -11.46
N VAL A 192 0.01 -5.96 -11.46
CA VAL A 192 -0.66 -6.97 -12.29
C VAL A 192 -1.27 -8.04 -11.39
N LEU A 193 -2.54 -8.36 -11.60
CA LEU A 193 -3.22 -9.51 -11.03
C LEU A 193 -3.29 -10.63 -12.07
N GLU A 194 -3.13 -11.87 -11.63
CA GLU A 194 -3.27 -13.08 -12.45
C GLU A 194 -4.22 -14.04 -11.72
N PRO A 195 -5.54 -13.90 -11.91
CA PRO A 195 -6.51 -14.78 -11.26
C PRO A 195 -6.40 -16.19 -11.85
N ASP A 196 -6.29 -17.20 -10.98
CA ASP A 196 -6.19 -18.61 -11.34
C ASP A 196 -7.54 -19.36 -11.28
N GLU A 197 -8.57 -18.69 -10.74
CA GLU A 197 -9.93 -19.20 -10.67
C GLU A 197 -10.93 -18.24 -11.31
N THR A 198 -12.01 -18.78 -11.85
CA THR A 198 -13.13 -17.99 -12.36
C THR A 198 -14.06 -17.59 -11.23
N GLY A 199 -14.58 -16.37 -11.29
CA GLY A 199 -15.47 -15.86 -10.26
C GLY A 199 -15.65 -14.35 -10.34
N LEU A 200 -16.42 -13.84 -9.38
CA LEU A 200 -16.61 -12.41 -9.19
C LEU A 200 -15.71 -11.95 -8.05
N TYR A 201 -14.70 -11.16 -8.36
CA TYR A 201 -13.73 -10.66 -7.39
C TYR A 201 -14.02 -9.21 -7.05
N GLN A 202 -14.12 -8.92 -5.76
CA GLN A 202 -14.12 -7.58 -5.20
C GLN A 202 -12.70 -7.25 -4.75
N ILE A 203 -12.09 -6.26 -5.40
CA ILE A 203 -10.73 -5.79 -5.09
C ILE A 203 -10.84 -4.46 -4.37
N GLU A 204 -10.35 -4.40 -3.13
CA GLU A 204 -10.39 -3.23 -2.27
C GLU A 204 -8.98 -2.66 -2.09
N LEU A 205 -8.85 -1.34 -2.28
CA LEU A 205 -7.65 -0.58 -1.94
C LEU A 205 -7.76 -0.12 -0.49
N ILE A 206 -6.78 -0.49 0.34
CA ILE A 206 -6.75 -0.20 1.77
C ILE A 206 -5.45 0.53 2.11
N HIS A 207 -5.53 1.57 2.93
CA HIS A 207 -4.37 2.26 3.48
C HIS A 207 -4.59 2.47 4.99
N LEU A 208 -3.61 2.04 5.80
CA LEU A 208 -3.68 2.10 7.27
C LEU A 208 -5.00 1.56 7.87
N GLY A 209 -5.54 0.50 7.26
CA GLY A 209 -6.79 -0.14 7.69
C GLY A 209 -8.08 0.54 7.20
N VAL A 210 -7.98 1.65 6.47
CA VAL A 210 -9.13 2.35 5.86
C VAL A 210 -9.25 1.96 4.39
N ARG A 211 -10.45 1.54 3.96
CA ARG A 211 -10.73 1.27 2.55
C ARG A 211 -10.89 2.58 1.78
N LEU A 212 -10.00 2.81 0.82
CA LEU A 212 -9.96 4.01 -0.02
C LEU A 212 -10.77 3.85 -1.31
N GLY A 213 -10.76 2.66 -1.91
CA GLY A 213 -11.41 2.41 -3.20
C GLY A 213 -11.77 0.94 -3.39
N MET A 214 -12.58 0.65 -4.41
CA MET A 214 -12.99 -0.70 -4.76
C MET A 214 -13.25 -0.82 -6.27
N VAL A 215 -12.90 -1.97 -6.85
CA VAL A 215 -13.28 -2.37 -8.21
C VAL A 215 -13.77 -3.82 -8.20
N ASN A 216 -14.71 -4.14 -9.09
CA ASN A 216 -15.19 -5.51 -9.30
C ASN A 216 -14.59 -6.06 -10.59
N LEU A 217 -14.12 -7.30 -10.55
CA LEU A 217 -13.59 -8.02 -11.71
C LEU A 217 -14.41 -9.30 -11.93
N ASN A 218 -14.91 -9.49 -13.15
CA ASN A 218 -15.55 -10.72 -13.57
C ASN A 218 -14.56 -11.60 -14.32
N ILE A 219 -14.16 -12.73 -13.72
CA ILE A 219 -13.19 -13.66 -14.32
C ILE A 219 -13.95 -14.83 -14.93
N VAL A 220 -13.92 -14.93 -16.25
CA VAL A 220 -14.66 -15.93 -17.03
C VAL A 220 -13.74 -17.00 -17.62
N GLN A 221 -14.30 -18.18 -17.87
CA GLN A 221 -13.57 -19.21 -18.63
C GLN A 221 -13.47 -18.78 -20.10
N PRO A 222 -12.37 -19.10 -20.79
CA PRO A 222 -12.31 -18.90 -22.23
C PRO A 222 -13.40 -19.73 -22.93
N VAL A 223 -14.23 -19.06 -23.74
CA VAL A 223 -15.24 -19.74 -24.55
C VAL A 223 -14.53 -20.64 -25.55
N LYS A 224 -14.68 -21.96 -25.41
CA LYS A 224 -14.28 -22.90 -26.46
C LYS A 224 -15.27 -22.76 -27.62
N GLU A 225 -14.83 -22.25 -28.77
CA GLU A 225 -15.60 -22.37 -30.00
C GLU A 225 -15.86 -23.86 -30.29
N VAL A 226 -17.13 -24.25 -30.30
CA VAL A 226 -17.56 -25.56 -30.76
C VAL A 226 -17.42 -25.56 -32.28
N VAL A 227 -16.35 -26.15 -32.79
CA VAL A 227 -16.24 -26.47 -34.21
C VAL A 227 -17.26 -27.57 -34.49
N GLU A 228 -18.36 -27.25 -35.18
CA GLU A 228 -19.27 -28.27 -35.71
C GLU A 228 -18.46 -29.19 -36.63
N PRO A 229 -18.51 -30.53 -36.46
CA PRO A 229 -17.80 -31.42 -37.36
C PRO A 229 -18.48 -31.39 -38.73
N GLU A 230 -17.79 -30.87 -39.74
CA GLU A 230 -18.18 -31.07 -41.13
C GLU A 230 -18.22 -32.58 -41.42
N VAL A 231 -19.41 -33.03 -41.83
CA VAL A 231 -19.68 -34.41 -42.21
C VAL A 231 -18.98 -34.68 -43.55
N VAL A 232 -17.79 -35.28 -43.53
CA VAL A 232 -17.15 -35.78 -44.76
C VAL A 232 -17.36 -37.29 -44.87
N ALA A 233 -17.88 -37.67 -46.03
CA ALA A 233 -18.39 -39.00 -46.36
C ALA A 233 -17.34 -40.12 -46.28
N VAL A 234 -17.85 -41.30 -45.92
CA VAL A 234 -17.12 -42.58 -45.87
C VAL A 234 -16.64 -42.99 -47.26
N SER A 235 -15.35 -43.31 -47.38
CA SER A 235 -14.80 -44.20 -48.40
C SER A 235 -13.83 -45.20 -47.73
N GLU A 236 -14.01 -46.47 -48.09
CA GLU A 236 -13.40 -47.71 -47.54
C GLU A 236 -11.87 -47.86 -47.78
N PRO A 237 -11.21 -48.88 -47.18
CA PRO A 237 -9.93 -48.75 -46.49
C PRO A 237 -8.70 -49.03 -47.38
N GLU A 238 -7.60 -48.33 -47.11
CA GLU A 238 -6.29 -48.63 -47.66
C GLU A 238 -5.24 -48.68 -46.53
N GLU A 239 -4.70 -49.90 -46.35
CA GLU A 239 -3.41 -50.33 -45.78
C GLU A 239 -2.73 -49.53 -44.65
N GLU A 240 -2.60 -50.16 -43.47
CA GLU A 240 -1.46 -49.90 -42.56
C GLU A 240 -0.17 -50.36 -43.23
N PRO A 241 0.90 -49.54 -43.29
CA PRO A 241 1.95 -49.64 -42.26
C PRO A 241 2.74 -48.30 -42.05
N PRO A 242 3.83 -48.29 -41.26
CA PRO A 242 4.02 -48.68 -39.87
C PRO A 242 4.10 -47.43 -38.94
N GLU A 243 4.25 -47.66 -37.64
CA GLU A 243 4.65 -46.64 -36.65
C GLU A 243 5.93 -45.92 -37.10
N GLU A 244 5.81 -44.68 -37.59
CA GLU A 244 6.92 -43.73 -37.60
C GLU A 244 6.79 -42.84 -36.36
N THR A 245 7.56 -43.21 -35.33
CA THR A 245 8.08 -42.22 -34.39
C THR A 245 8.81 -41.16 -35.20
N VAL A 246 8.16 -40.02 -35.43
CA VAL A 246 8.84 -38.84 -35.97
C VAL A 246 9.79 -38.36 -34.88
N VAL A 247 11.04 -38.81 -35.00
CA VAL A 247 12.17 -38.22 -34.30
C VAL A 247 12.29 -36.80 -34.85
N VAL A 248 11.92 -35.81 -34.04
CA VAL A 248 12.12 -34.39 -34.38
C VAL A 248 13.64 -34.14 -34.39
N GLU A 249 14.24 -34.18 -35.57
CA GLU A 249 15.67 -33.90 -35.81
C GLU A 249 16.02 -32.40 -35.75
N GLU A 250 15.05 -31.52 -35.58
CA GLU A 250 15.32 -30.11 -35.31
C GLU A 250 15.37 -29.87 -33.80
N GLY A 251 16.51 -29.42 -33.29
CA GLY A 251 16.71 -29.13 -31.86
C GLY A 251 15.74 -28.07 -31.31
N LEU A 252 16.00 -27.58 -30.08
CA LEU A 252 15.10 -26.66 -29.37
C LEU A 252 14.61 -25.45 -30.21
N ALA A 253 15.42 -24.92 -31.12
CA ALA A 253 15.02 -23.84 -32.02
C ALA A 253 13.95 -24.25 -33.06
N GLY A 254 14.03 -25.47 -33.61
CA GLY A 254 13.00 -26.00 -34.51
C GLY A 254 11.69 -26.25 -33.77
N PHE A 255 11.78 -26.80 -32.56
CA PHE A 255 10.63 -26.96 -31.67
C PHE A 255 9.93 -25.63 -31.33
N ILE A 256 10.70 -24.57 -31.01
CA ILE A 256 10.14 -23.23 -30.78
C ILE A 256 9.55 -22.64 -32.07
N THR A 257 10.11 -22.98 -33.24
CA THR A 257 9.56 -22.56 -34.54
C THR A 257 8.24 -23.26 -34.84
N GLU A 258 8.12 -24.56 -34.55
CA GLU A 258 6.87 -25.32 -34.65
C GLU A 258 5.80 -24.72 -33.73
N LEU A 259 6.15 -24.39 -32.48
CA LEU A 259 5.25 -23.73 -31.55
C LEU A 259 4.83 -22.33 -32.02
N ASN A 260 5.74 -21.55 -32.64
CA ASN A 260 5.42 -20.25 -33.21
C ASN A 260 4.40 -20.32 -34.36
N ASN A 261 4.32 -21.46 -35.06
CA ASN A 261 3.36 -21.67 -36.14
C ASN A 261 1.97 -22.10 -35.63
N THR A 262 1.86 -22.49 -34.35
CA THR A 262 0.57 -22.79 -33.73
C THR A 262 -0.21 -21.51 -33.45
N LYS A 263 -1.51 -21.52 -33.77
CA LYS A 263 -2.40 -20.38 -33.48
C LYS A 263 -3.11 -20.54 -32.15
N LEU A 264 -3.33 -21.78 -31.73
CA LEU A 264 -4.09 -22.10 -30.52
C LEU A 264 -3.17 -22.71 -29.45
N LYS A 265 -3.33 -22.26 -28.21
CA LYS A 265 -2.62 -22.82 -27.05
C LYS A 265 -2.87 -24.32 -26.88
N SER A 266 -4.06 -24.82 -27.26
CA SER A 266 -4.39 -26.25 -27.23
C SER A 266 -3.54 -27.07 -28.21
N GLU A 267 -3.20 -26.54 -29.37
CA GLU A 267 -2.32 -27.20 -30.35
C GLU A 267 -0.88 -27.23 -29.83
N ALA A 268 -0.39 -26.09 -29.32
CA ALA A 268 0.90 -25.99 -28.68
C ALA A 268 1.06 -27.00 -27.53
N ARG A 269 0.01 -27.20 -26.74
CA ARG A 269 0.00 -28.17 -25.63
C ARG A 269 0.15 -29.61 -26.10
N VAL A 270 -0.52 -30.01 -27.18
CA VAL A 270 -0.38 -31.36 -27.75
C VAL A 270 1.05 -31.61 -28.25
N ILE A 271 1.69 -30.58 -28.81
CA ILE A 271 3.10 -30.63 -29.25
C ILE A 271 4.04 -30.73 -28.04
N ILE A 272 3.80 -29.93 -26.99
CA ILE A 272 4.57 -29.95 -25.74
C ILE A 272 4.43 -31.29 -25.00
N GLU A 273 3.24 -31.88 -24.93
CA GLU A 273 3.02 -33.18 -24.26
C GLU A 273 3.79 -34.33 -24.93
N LYS A 274 4.13 -34.20 -26.22
CA LYS A 274 4.95 -35.16 -26.97
C LYS A 274 6.46 -34.86 -26.94
N SER A 275 6.85 -33.74 -26.33
CA SER A 275 8.24 -33.28 -26.35
C SER A 275 9.11 -33.94 -25.28
N SER A 276 10.42 -33.99 -25.54
CA SER A 276 11.43 -34.45 -24.58
C SER A 276 12.02 -33.29 -23.78
N ALA A 277 12.80 -33.61 -22.75
CA ALA A 277 13.63 -32.62 -22.07
C ALA A 277 14.70 -32.03 -23.01
N TYR A 278 14.96 -30.74 -22.90
CA TYR A 278 16.00 -30.04 -23.65
C TYR A 278 17.07 -29.47 -22.74
N ARG A 279 18.28 -29.35 -23.27
CA ARG A 279 19.35 -28.55 -22.67
C ARG A 279 19.26 -27.13 -23.22
N ILE A 280 19.07 -26.17 -22.32
CA ILE A 280 18.95 -24.75 -22.61
C ILE A 280 20.29 -24.10 -22.32
N ASP A 281 21.00 -23.74 -23.38
CA ASP A 281 22.26 -23.00 -23.31
C ASP A 281 22.00 -21.56 -23.77
N GLY A 282 22.08 -20.58 -22.87
CA GLY A 282 21.69 -19.21 -23.20
C GLY A 282 22.11 -18.13 -22.20
N LEU A 283 22.01 -16.88 -22.63
CA LEU A 283 22.26 -15.70 -21.81
C LEU A 283 21.01 -15.35 -21.01
N ILE A 284 21.14 -15.21 -19.70
CA ILE A 284 20.04 -14.80 -18.82
C ILE A 284 19.81 -13.30 -18.98
N LYS A 285 18.65 -12.91 -19.50
CA LYS A 285 18.26 -11.50 -19.70
C LYS A 285 17.66 -10.90 -18.44
N SER A 286 16.78 -11.65 -17.78
CA SER A 286 16.03 -11.18 -16.63
C SER A 286 15.65 -12.33 -15.71
N ARG A 287 15.37 -11.97 -14.47
CA ARG A 287 14.94 -12.87 -13.40
C ARG A 287 13.66 -12.31 -12.78
N SER A 288 12.66 -13.15 -12.62
CA SER A 288 11.43 -12.82 -11.91
C SER A 288 11.08 -13.91 -10.89
N THR A 289 10.34 -13.54 -9.86
CA THR A 289 9.84 -14.50 -8.86
C THR A 289 8.64 -15.25 -9.43
N THR A 290 8.64 -16.58 -9.30
CA THR A 290 7.52 -17.42 -9.74
C THR A 290 6.50 -17.56 -8.61
N LEU A 291 5.44 -16.76 -8.60
CA LEU A 291 4.46 -16.72 -7.50
C LEU A 291 3.46 -17.89 -7.54
N LEU A 292 3.04 -18.33 -8.73
CA LEU A 292 1.99 -19.34 -8.94
C LEU A 292 2.49 -20.62 -9.66
N GLY A 293 3.78 -20.95 -9.51
CA GLY A 293 4.32 -22.19 -10.08
C GLY A 293 3.69 -23.45 -9.44
N GLY A 294 3.32 -24.45 -10.23
CA GLY A 294 2.79 -25.70 -9.69
C GLY A 294 3.85 -26.49 -8.90
N GLY A 295 3.51 -26.97 -7.70
CA GLY A 295 4.36 -27.87 -6.90
C GLY A 295 5.68 -27.24 -6.44
N ALA A 296 6.82 -27.89 -6.75
CA ALA A 296 8.16 -27.50 -6.28
C ALA A 296 8.73 -26.21 -6.90
N TYR A 297 8.00 -25.61 -7.86
CA TYR A 297 8.37 -24.37 -8.54
C TYR A 297 7.62 -23.15 -7.98
N ARG A 298 6.71 -23.36 -7.01
CA ARG A 298 6.05 -22.28 -6.28
C ARG A 298 7.07 -21.52 -5.43
N ASN A 299 7.01 -20.19 -5.41
CA ASN A 299 8.03 -19.33 -4.78
C ASN A 299 9.44 -19.58 -5.35
N GLY A 300 9.51 -20.07 -6.58
CA GLY A 300 10.73 -20.31 -7.33
C GLY A 300 11.21 -19.07 -8.06
N THR A 301 12.07 -19.28 -9.04
CA THR A 301 12.62 -18.22 -9.90
C THR A 301 12.36 -18.55 -11.35
N THR A 302 11.81 -17.62 -12.12
CA THR A 302 11.74 -17.73 -13.58
C THR A 302 12.91 -16.97 -14.19
N LEU A 303 13.66 -17.65 -15.05
CA LEU A 303 14.78 -17.07 -15.81
C LEU A 303 14.36 -16.87 -17.26
N SER A 304 14.43 -15.65 -17.77
CA SER A 304 14.29 -15.41 -19.20
C SER A 304 15.64 -15.60 -19.88
N CYS A 305 15.78 -16.67 -20.66
CA CYS A 305 17.01 -17.08 -21.33
C CYS A 305 16.93 -16.79 -22.82
N ASP A 306 17.89 -16.04 -23.34
CA ASP A 306 18.13 -15.83 -24.77
C ASP A 306 19.08 -16.93 -25.26
N ILE A 307 18.56 -17.81 -26.12
CA ILE A 307 19.28 -18.98 -26.65
C ILE A 307 19.90 -18.72 -28.03
N GLY A 308 19.86 -17.48 -28.52
CA GLY A 308 20.30 -17.12 -29.88
C GLY A 308 19.17 -17.16 -30.91
N ASP A 309 19.48 -16.70 -32.13
CA ASP A 309 18.56 -16.63 -33.28
C ASP A 309 17.23 -15.87 -33.02
N GLY A 310 17.22 -15.00 -32.01
CA GLY A 310 16.06 -14.20 -31.63
C GLY A 310 15.07 -14.91 -30.71
N PHE A 311 15.37 -16.14 -30.28
CA PHE A 311 14.51 -16.91 -29.39
C PHE A 311 14.81 -16.61 -27.91
N VAL A 312 13.77 -16.18 -27.20
CA VAL A 312 13.78 -16.01 -25.75
C VAL A 312 12.74 -16.95 -25.14
N LEU A 313 13.15 -17.72 -24.14
CA LEU A 313 12.29 -18.65 -23.43
C LEU A 313 12.37 -18.40 -21.92
N ASP A 314 11.38 -18.87 -21.19
CA ASP A 314 11.30 -18.71 -19.74
C ASP A 314 11.49 -20.07 -19.05
N VAL A 315 12.44 -20.18 -18.12
CA VAL A 315 12.74 -21.40 -17.37
C VAL A 315 12.35 -21.22 -15.91
N MET A 316 11.37 -22.01 -15.46
CA MET A 316 10.94 -22.08 -14.06
C MET A 316 11.89 -22.97 -13.27
N MET A 317 12.55 -22.38 -12.28
CA MET A 317 13.50 -23.03 -11.38
C MET A 317 12.82 -23.40 -10.07
N LYS A 318 13.23 -24.52 -9.46
CA LYS A 318 12.76 -24.90 -8.11
C LYS A 318 13.30 -23.90 -7.08
N HIS A 319 12.61 -23.80 -5.95
CA HIS A 319 13.14 -23.03 -4.82
C HIS A 319 14.45 -23.67 -4.32
N GLY A 320 15.57 -22.94 -4.36
CA GLY A 320 16.88 -23.48 -3.98
C GLY A 320 18.00 -22.45 -3.98
N GLU A 321 19.20 -22.88 -3.55
CA GLU A 321 20.38 -22.02 -3.37
C GLU A 321 21.05 -21.56 -4.67
N ARG A 322 20.65 -22.12 -5.83
CA ARG A 322 21.24 -21.74 -7.13
C ARG A 322 20.74 -20.37 -7.57
N VAL A 323 21.56 -19.36 -7.32
CA VAL A 323 21.30 -17.99 -7.76
C VAL A 323 21.95 -17.75 -9.12
N PHE A 324 21.13 -17.46 -10.12
CA PHE A 324 21.58 -16.97 -11.41
C PHE A 324 21.51 -15.43 -11.48
N GLN A 325 22.46 -14.81 -12.18
CA GLN A 325 22.51 -13.36 -12.39
C GLN A 325 22.18 -12.99 -13.84
N SER A 326 21.50 -11.85 -14.03
CA SER A 326 21.31 -11.28 -15.37
C SER A 326 22.67 -10.99 -16.02
N GLY A 327 22.82 -11.34 -17.30
CA GLY A 327 24.09 -11.25 -18.04
C GLY A 327 24.99 -12.49 -17.90
N GLN A 328 24.61 -13.47 -17.07
CA GLN A 328 25.31 -14.75 -16.96
C GLN A 328 24.89 -15.70 -18.09
N PHE A 329 25.85 -16.41 -18.68
CA PHE A 329 25.55 -17.54 -19.55
C PHE A 329 25.29 -18.79 -18.70
N ALA A 330 24.18 -19.47 -18.94
CA ALA A 330 23.75 -20.63 -18.18
C ALA A 330 23.40 -21.81 -19.08
N SER A 331 23.55 -23.00 -18.51
CA SER A 331 23.25 -24.27 -19.14
C SER A 331 22.32 -25.05 -18.22
N ILE A 332 21.04 -25.16 -18.59
CA ILE A 332 19.96 -25.66 -17.73
C ILE A 332 19.24 -26.80 -18.44
N GLN A 333 19.06 -27.96 -17.77
CA GLN A 333 18.17 -29.00 -18.28
C GLN A 333 16.74 -28.70 -17.86
N ALA A 334 15.84 -28.60 -18.83
CA ALA A 334 14.45 -28.27 -18.56
C ALA A 334 13.51 -29.00 -19.53
N MET A 335 12.30 -29.25 -19.06
CA MET A 335 11.23 -29.85 -19.84
C MET A 335 10.23 -28.77 -20.28
N PRO A 336 9.87 -28.70 -21.58
CA PRO A 336 8.78 -27.86 -22.04
C PRO A 336 7.52 -28.11 -21.21
N HIS A 337 6.87 -27.03 -20.79
CA HIS A 337 5.72 -27.10 -19.90
C HIS A 337 4.51 -26.38 -20.48
N ASP A 338 4.70 -25.16 -20.99
CA ASP A 338 3.62 -24.37 -21.56
C ASP A 338 4.14 -23.43 -22.66
N TRP A 339 3.23 -22.92 -23.47
CA TRP A 339 3.50 -21.92 -24.50
C TRP A 339 2.72 -20.65 -24.21
N SER A 340 3.44 -19.54 -24.02
CA SER A 340 2.83 -18.22 -23.89
C SER A 340 2.55 -17.66 -25.28
N VAL A 341 1.27 -17.67 -25.69
CA VAL A 341 0.84 -17.07 -26.96
C VAL A 341 1.07 -15.56 -26.97
N ALA A 342 0.89 -14.89 -25.83
CA ALA A 342 1.04 -13.43 -25.68
C ALA A 342 2.48 -12.96 -25.90
N THR A 343 3.45 -13.68 -25.35
CA THR A 343 4.87 -13.31 -25.48
C THR A 343 5.59 -14.11 -26.57
N ARG A 344 4.92 -15.10 -27.18
CA ARG A 344 5.50 -16.10 -28.09
C ARG A 344 6.75 -16.75 -27.50
N ARG A 345 6.67 -17.13 -26.22
CA ARG A 345 7.77 -17.75 -25.48
C ARG A 345 7.39 -19.13 -24.97
N LEU A 346 8.35 -20.04 -25.09
CA LEU A 346 8.26 -21.34 -24.48
C LEU A 346 8.55 -21.21 -22.98
N ILE A 347 7.69 -21.81 -22.16
CA ILE A 347 7.87 -21.92 -20.72
C ILE A 347 8.33 -23.36 -20.43
N CYS A 348 9.51 -23.48 -19.82
CA CYS A 348 10.10 -24.75 -19.42
C CYS A 348 10.17 -24.86 -17.90
N ARG A 349 10.19 -26.08 -17.37
CA ARG A 349 10.47 -26.37 -15.95
C ARG A 349 11.81 -27.06 -15.81
N GLU A 350 12.67 -26.58 -14.91
CA GLU A 350 13.94 -27.23 -14.59
C GLU A 350 13.70 -28.67 -14.09
N LEU A 351 14.51 -29.62 -14.57
CA LEU A 351 14.44 -31.01 -14.13
C LEU A 351 15.13 -31.27 -12.78
#